data_AF-A0A973AFZ3-F1
#
_entry.id   AF-A0A973AFZ3-F1
#
_cell.length_a   1.000
_cell.length_b   1.000
_cell.length_c   1.000
_cell.angle_alpha   90.00
_cell.angle_beta   90.00
_cell.angle_gamma   90.00
#
_symmetry.space_group_name_H-M   'P 1'
#
loop_
_entity.id
_entity.type
_entity.pdbx_description
1 polymer ?
#
loop_
_entity_poly.entity_id
_entity_poly.type
_entity_poly.pdbx_seq_one_letter_code
_entity_poly.pdbx_strand_id
1 'polypeptide(L)' 'VEAGAQGPHKVQRGYLPRATYSAHWIADPGFRSAVERFVVDERKHIEEEMNFLAEGSPFRQAD' A
#
# COMPACT_ATOMS: atom_id res chain seq x y z
N VAL A 1 7.03 3.74 -21.40
CA VAL A 1 6.21 3.52 -20.18
C VAL A 1 5.15 2.51 -20.54
N GLU A 2 5.30 1.27 -20.09
CA GLU A 2 4.33 0.21 -20.37
C GLU A 2 3.40 0.08 -19.16
N ALA A 3 2.16 0.52 -19.33
CA ALA A 3 1.11 0.38 -18.33
C ALA A 3 0.73 -1.11 -18.27
N GLY A 4 1.23 -1.84 -17.27
CA GLY A 4 0.93 -3.26 -17.12
C GLY A 4 1.83 -4.06 -16.19
N ALA A 5 2.91 -3.50 -15.64
CA ALA A 5 3.76 -4.25 -14.73
C ALA A 5 3.08 -4.47 -13.36
N GLN A 6 2.68 -5.72 -13.11
CA GLN A 6 2.23 -6.27 -11.83
C GLN A 6 3.20 -5.87 -10.71
N GLY A 7 2.67 -5.46 -9.55
CA GLY A 7 3.38 -4.79 -8.44
C GLY A 7 4.83 -5.25 -8.18
N PRO A 8 5.12 -6.56 -8.05
CA PRO A 8 6.46 -7.07 -7.77
C PRO A 8 7.52 -6.68 -8.80
N HIS A 9 7.16 -6.61 -10.09
CA HIS A 9 8.08 -6.18 -11.15
C HIS A 9 8.42 -4.69 -11.09
N LYS A 10 7.64 -3.88 -10.36
CA LYS A 10 7.94 -2.46 -10.15
C LYS A 10 9.05 -2.26 -9.12
N VAL A 11 9.12 -3.10 -8.08
CA VAL A 11 10.14 -3.02 -7.02
C VAL A 11 11.54 -3.28 -7.59
N GLN A 12 11.70 -4.31 -8.43
CA GLN A 12 12.96 -4.61 -9.11
C GLN A 12 13.44 -3.47 -10.04
N ARG A 13 12.53 -2.61 -10.50
CA ARG A 13 12.83 -1.43 -11.31
C ARG A 13 13.06 -0.17 -10.47
N GLY A 14 13.11 -0.28 -9.15
CA GLY A 14 13.38 0.81 -8.22
C GLY A 14 12.15 1.63 -7.82
N TYR A 15 10.93 1.18 -8.13
CA TYR A 15 9.71 1.82 -7.64
C TYR A 15 9.30 1.17 -6.31
N LEU A 16 9.65 1.80 -5.20
CA LEU A 16 9.26 1.36 -3.87
C LEU A 16 7.83 1.82 -3.52
N PRO A 17 7.08 1.04 -2.74
CA PRO A 17 5.76 1.44 -2.32
C PRO A 17 5.82 2.66 -1.37
N ARG A 18 4.79 3.50 -1.46
CA ARG A 18 4.59 4.65 -0.57
C ARG A 18 3.14 4.65 -0.11
N ALA A 19 2.94 4.88 1.18
CA ALA A 19 1.61 5.06 1.75
C ALA A 19 0.93 6.23 1.04
N THR A 20 -0.26 5.95 0.50
CA THR A 20 -1.09 6.93 -0.20
C THR A 20 -2.42 6.99 0.51
N TYR A 21 -2.88 8.20 0.78
CA TYR A 21 -4.10 8.45 1.55
C TYR A 21 -5.16 9.07 0.67
N SER A 22 -6.42 8.70 0.93
CA SER A 22 -7.58 9.31 0.30
C SER A 22 -8.55 9.82 1.35
N ALA A 23 -9.34 10.83 0.99
CA ALA A 23 -10.38 11.39 1.84
C ALA A 23 -11.73 11.21 1.13
N HIS A 24 -12.62 10.44 1.75
CA HIS A 24 -13.94 10.15 1.20
C HIS A 24 -15.04 10.55 2.19
N TRP A 25 -16.04 11.27 1.69
CA TRP A 25 -17.28 11.47 2.43
C TRP A 25 -18.22 10.30 2.17
N ILE A 26 -18.66 9.63 3.24
CA ILE A 26 -19.60 8.52 3.17
C ILE A 26 -20.87 8.92 3.94
N ALA A 27 -21.98 9.08 3.23
CA ALA A 27 -23.23 9.58 3.79
C ALA A 27 -23.90 8.56 4.72
N ASP A 28 -23.93 7.28 4.32
CA ASP A 28 -24.56 6.22 5.11
C ASP A 28 -23.69 5.86 6.34
N PRO A 29 -24.21 5.98 7.58
CA PRO A 29 -23.43 5.71 8.79
C PRO A 29 -23.03 4.24 8.94
N GLY A 30 -23.87 3.30 8.49
CA GLY A 30 -23.59 1.87 8.57
C GLY A 30 -22.45 1.47 7.65
N PHE A 31 -22.48 1.97 6.42
CA PHE A 31 -21.44 1.76 5.42
C PHE A 31 -20.13 2.44 5.83
N ARG A 32 -20.18 3.67 6.33
CA ARG A 32 -19.00 4.35 6.90
C ARG A 32 -18.33 3.50 7.98
N SER A 33 -19.13 2.96 8.91
CA SER A 33 -18.61 2.12 10.00
C SER A 33 -18.02 0.81 9.48
N ALA A 34 -18.60 0.22 8.45
CA ALA A 34 -18.06 -0.99 7.82
C ALA A 34 -16.72 -0.73 7.14
N VAL A 35 -16.61 0.36 6.38
CA VAL A 35 -15.35 0.78 5.72
C VAL A 35 -14.28 1.09 6.76
N GLU A 36 -14.62 1.83 7.83
CA GLU A 36 -13.67 2.17 8.89
C GLU A 36 -13.08 0.92 9.55
N ARG A 37 -13.90 -0.06 9.91
CA ARG A 37 -13.42 -1.33 10.48
C ARG A 37 -12.50 -2.08 9.52
N PHE A 38 -12.86 -2.15 8.23
CA PHE A 38 -12.03 -2.80 7.23
C PHE A 38 -10.66 -2.12 7.08
N VAL A 39 -10.63 -0.79 6.96
CA VAL A 39 -9.41 -0.02 6.74
C VAL A 39 -8.45 -0.09 7.94
N VAL A 40 -8.96 -0.30 9.16
CA VAL A 40 -8.11 -0.55 10.35
C VAL A 40 -7.24 -1.79 10.17
N ASP A 41 -7.83 -2.89 9.68
CA ASP A 41 -7.09 -4.13 9.46
C ASP A 41 -6.29 -4.09 8.15
N GLU A 42 -6.84 -3.52 7.08
CA GLU A 42 -6.13 -3.32 5.80
C GLU A 42 -4.82 -2.54 6.01
N ARG A 43 -4.82 -1.49 6.84
CA ARG A 43 -3.62 -0.71 7.11
C ARG A 43 -2.46 -1.56 7.61
N LYS A 44 -2.72 -2.51 8.52
CA LYS A 44 -1.69 -3.40 9.05
C LYS A 44 -1.12 -4.30 7.95
N HIS A 45 -1.99 -4.89 7.13
CA HIS A 45 -1.57 -5.75 6.03
C HIS A 45 -0.77 -4.98 4.97
N ILE A 46 -1.17 -3.74 4.64
CA ILE A 46 -0.44 -2.87 3.72
C ILE A 46 0.94 -2.52 4.30
N GLU A 47 1.03 -2.19 5.59
CA GLU A 47 2.32 -1.91 6.25
C GLU A 47 3.25 -3.13 6.21
N GLU A 48 2.74 -4.33 6.50
CA GLU A 48 3.48 -5.59 6.41
C GLU A 48 3.96 -5.86 4.97
N GLU A 49 3.08 -5.67 3.97
CA GLU A 49 3.44 -5.82 2.56
C GLU A 49 4.50 -4.80 2.13
N MET A 50 4.37 -3.54 2.56
CA MET A 50 5.35 -2.49 2.27
C MET A 50 6.73 -2.83 2.84
N ASN A 51 6.79 -3.36 4.06
CA ASN A 51 8.04 -3.80 4.70
C ASN A 51 8.65 -4.99 3.95
N PHE A 52 7.84 -6.00 3.62
CA PHE A 52 8.29 -7.16 2.85
C PHE A 52 8.86 -6.75 1.48
N LEU A 53 8.19 -5.84 0.76
CA LEU A 53 8.67 -5.33 -0.52
C LEU A 53 9.93 -4.47 -0.37
N ALA A 54 10.11 -3.79 0.76
CA ALA A 54 11.32 -3.03 1.06
C ALA A 54 12.54 -3.93 1.32
N GLU A 55 12.35 -5.10 1.95
CA GLU A 55 13.41 -6.11 2.11
C GLU A 55 13.92 -6.64 0.76
N GLY A 56 13.02 -6.78 -0.23
CA GLY A 56 13.35 -7.17 -1.61
C GLY A 56 13.85 -6.02 -2.50
N SER A 57 14.12 -4.84 -1.93
CA SER A 57 14.54 -3.65 -2.67
C SER A 57 15.94 -3.82 -3.30
N PRO A 58 16.17 -3.33 -4.54
CA PRO A 58 17.50 -3.31 -5.15
C PRO A 58 18.44 -2.24 -4.54
N PHE A 59 17.94 -1.38 -3.66
CA PHE A 59 18.73 -0.33 -3.00
C PHE A 59 19.37 -0.85 -1.71
N ARG A 60 20.61 -0.39 -1.41
CA ARG A 60 21.22 -0.65 -0.08
C ARG A 60 20.36 -0.01 1.01
N GLN A 61 20.16 -0.72 2.11
CA GLN A 61 19.68 -0.10 3.34
C GLN A 61 20.72 0.92 3.80
N ALA A 62 20.26 2.13 4.14
CA ALA A 62 21.14 3.14 4.71
C ALA A 62 21.46 2.75 6.16
N ASP A 63 22.74 2.77 6.52
CA ASP A 63 23.24 2.53 7.88
C ASP A 63 22.72 3.59 8.87
#